data_AF-A0A0P9FYC5-F1
#
_entry.id   AF-A0A0P9FYC5-F1
#
_cell.length_a   1.000
_cell.length_b   1.000
_cell.length_c   1.000
_cell.angle_alpha   90.00
_cell.angle_beta   90.00
_cell.angle_gamma   90.00
#
_symmetry.space_group_name_H-M   'P 1'
#
loop_
_entity.id
_entity.type
_entity.pdbx_description
1 polymer ?
#
loop_
_entity_poly.entity_id
_entity_poly.type
_entity_poly.pdbx_seq_one_letter_code
_entity_poly.pdbx_strand_id
1 'polypeptide(L)'
;MEKFGALLFEAIDDTIRLVFGESTSELIYSLLERHVLLKREEVGEKVEVFYSYLEKLLDSEGALIVQNTSIKRLCFKLRQEYEE
;
A
#
# COMPACT_ATOMS: atom_id res chain seq x y z
N MET A 1 -0.36 16.46 -8.69
CA MET A 1 -0.46 14.98 -8.59
C MET A 1 0.34 14.41 -7.42
N GLU A 2 1.44 15.04 -6.98
CA GLU A 2 2.21 14.61 -5.78
C GLU A 2 1.34 14.37 -4.54
N LYS A 3 0.35 15.26 -4.27
CA LYS A 3 -0.58 15.09 -3.14
C LYS A 3 -1.39 13.79 -3.21
N PHE A 4 -1.77 13.34 -4.41
CA PHE A 4 -2.51 12.07 -4.56
C PHE A 4 -1.59 10.87 -4.31
N GLY A 5 -0.35 10.90 -4.83
CA GLY A 5 0.63 9.85 -4.58
C GLY A 5 0.93 9.67 -3.09
N ALA A 6 1.06 10.78 -2.35
CA ALA A 6 1.25 10.75 -0.90
C ALA A 6 0.03 10.15 -0.16
N LEU A 7 -1.19 10.59 -0.48
CA LEU A 7 -2.42 10.03 0.11
C LEU A 7 -2.61 8.54 -0.20
N LEU A 8 -2.25 8.13 -1.42
CA LEU A 8 -2.27 6.74 -1.84
C LEU A 8 -1.23 5.90 -1.10
N PHE A 9 0.00 6.41 -0.97
CA PHE A 9 1.02 5.79 -0.15
C PHE A 9 0.53 5.58 1.29
N GLU A 10 0.03 6.63 1.95
CA GLU A 10 -0.49 6.51 3.31
C GLU A 10 -1.63 5.50 3.42
N ALA A 11 -2.58 5.51 2.47
CA ALA A 11 -3.69 4.57 2.46
C ALA A 11 -3.21 3.10 2.35
N ILE A 12 -2.18 2.85 1.54
CA ILE A 12 -1.56 1.53 1.40
C ILE A 12 -0.79 1.17 2.67
N ASP A 13 0.03 2.08 3.18
CA ASP A 13 0.87 1.89 4.37
C ASP A 13 0.02 1.56 5.61
N ASP A 14 -1.05 2.32 5.82
CA ASP A 14 -2.00 2.05 6.90
C ASP A 14 -2.75 0.72 6.69
N THR A 15 -2.97 0.31 5.43
CA THR A 15 -3.61 -0.98 5.12
C THR A 15 -2.70 -2.14 5.45
N ILE A 16 -1.43 -2.08 5.06
CA ILE A 16 -0.46 -3.13 5.34
C ILE A 16 -0.30 -3.32 6.86
N ARG A 17 -0.17 -2.21 7.61
CA ARG A 17 -0.17 -2.25 9.08
C ARG A 17 -1.45 -2.80 9.68
N LEU A 18 -2.61 -2.45 9.13
CA LEU A 18 -3.91 -2.97 9.61
C LEU A 18 -4.03 -4.47 9.40
N VAL A 19 -3.65 -4.97 8.23
CA VAL A 19 -3.84 -6.37 7.84
C VAL A 19 -2.81 -7.28 8.51
N PHE A 20 -1.56 -6.85 8.59
CA PHE A 20 -0.44 -7.71 8.99
C PHE A 20 0.20 -7.34 10.34
N GLY A 21 -0.14 -6.17 10.91
CA GLY A 21 0.52 -5.61 12.09
C GLY A 21 1.91 -5.04 11.78
N GLU A 22 2.47 -4.27 12.73
CA GLU A 22 3.70 -3.49 12.50
C GLU A 22 4.90 -4.37 12.09
N SER A 23 5.20 -5.43 12.85
CA SER A 23 6.39 -6.25 12.62
C SER A 23 6.39 -6.93 11.24
N THR A 24 5.24 -7.45 10.82
CA THR A 24 5.09 -8.10 9.51
C THR A 24 5.12 -7.08 8.39
N SER A 25 4.58 -5.88 8.63
CA SER A 25 4.61 -4.78 7.67
C SER A 25 6.04 -4.36 7.34
N GLU A 26 6.87 -4.19 8.36
CA GLU A 26 8.30 -3.89 8.19
C GLU A 26 9.03 -4.99 7.42
N LEU A 27 8.69 -6.26 7.67
CA LEU A 27 9.25 -7.38 6.92
C LEU A 27 8.83 -7.33 5.43
N ILE A 28 7.56 -7.04 5.15
CA ILE A 28 7.05 -6.92 3.77
C ILE A 28 7.79 -5.81 3.02
N TYR A 29 7.93 -4.62 3.62
CA TYR A 29 8.65 -3.51 2.99
C TYR A 29 10.14 -3.80 2.81
N SER A 30 10.79 -4.44 3.79
CA SER A 30 12.18 -4.88 3.68
C SER A 30 12.38 -5.88 2.53
N LEU A 31 11.45 -6.83 2.36
CA LEU A 31 11.51 -7.78 1.25
C LEU A 31 11.19 -7.12 -0.10
N LEU A 32 10.26 -6.16 -0.14
CA LEU A 32 9.93 -5.37 -1.33
C LEU A 32 11.18 -4.62 -1.83
N GLU A 33 11.85 -3.88 -0.95
CA GLU A 33 13.06 -3.12 -1.29
C GLU A 33 14.17 -4.05 -1.80
N ARG A 34 14.34 -5.22 -1.20
CA ARG A 34 15.36 -6.19 -1.62
C ARG A 34 15.05 -6.88 -2.94
N HIS A 35 13.80 -7.22 -3.19
CA HIS A 35 13.42 -8.08 -4.32
C HIS A 35 13.08 -7.28 -5.58
N VAL A 36 12.53 -6.08 -5.44
CA VAL A 36 12.07 -5.27 -6.58
C VAL A 36 12.62 -3.84 -6.59
N LEU A 37 13.55 -3.50 -5.66
CA LEU A 37 14.22 -2.20 -5.58
C LEU A 37 13.24 -1.02 -5.49
N LEU A 38 12.07 -1.25 -4.90
CA LEU A 38 11.03 -0.24 -4.69
C LEU A 38 11.06 0.20 -3.24
N LYS A 39 11.38 1.47 -2.98
CA LYS A 39 11.32 2.02 -1.62
C LYS A 39 9.89 2.11 -1.15
N ARG A 40 9.71 2.01 0.17
CA ARG A 40 8.39 2.16 0.81
C ARG A 40 7.68 3.44 0.38
N GLU A 41 8.37 4.58 0.39
CA GLU A 41 7.79 5.89 0.04
C GLU A 41 7.32 5.98 -1.44
N GLU A 42 7.95 5.20 -2.33
CA GLU A 42 7.64 5.20 -3.77
C GLU A 42 6.40 4.35 -4.11
N VAL A 43 5.87 3.59 -3.15
CA VAL A 43 4.73 2.67 -3.38
C VAL A 43 3.51 3.40 -3.92
N GLY A 44 3.23 4.62 -3.43
CA GLY A 44 2.13 5.44 -3.92
C GLY A 44 2.26 5.87 -5.39
N GLU A 45 3.48 5.86 -5.94
CA GLU A 45 3.76 6.23 -7.33
C GLU A 45 3.87 5.01 -8.25
N LYS A 46 4.21 3.84 -7.71
CA LYS A 46 4.47 2.59 -8.44
C LYS A 46 3.58 1.45 -7.93
N VAL A 47 2.27 1.72 -7.81
CA VAL A 47 1.31 0.79 -7.20
C VAL A 47 1.19 -0.54 -7.95
N GLU A 48 1.32 -0.54 -9.27
CA GLU A 48 1.24 -1.77 -10.08
C GLU A 48 2.40 -2.72 -9.74
N VAL A 49 3.60 -2.16 -9.51
CA VAL A 49 4.78 -2.94 -9.10
C VAL A 49 4.57 -3.53 -7.71
N PHE A 50 4.04 -2.72 -6.79
CA PHE A 50 3.75 -3.15 -5.42
C PHE A 50 2.72 -4.28 -5.37
N TYR A 51 1.57 -4.14 -6.03
CA TYR A 51 0.53 -5.18 -6.03
C TYR A 51 0.95 -6.44 -6.78
N SER A 52 1.71 -6.31 -7.88
CA SER A 52 2.30 -7.46 -8.57
C SER A 52 3.28 -8.23 -7.68
N TYR A 53 3.99 -7.52 -6.79
CA TYR A 53 4.86 -8.15 -5.80
C TYR A 53 4.06 -8.82 -4.68
N LEU A 54 3.03 -8.14 -4.15
CA LEU A 54 2.16 -8.72 -3.14
C LEU A 54 1.45 -9.98 -3.62
N GLU A 55 0.99 -10.03 -4.87
CA GLU A 55 0.38 -11.23 -5.45
C GLU A 55 1.34 -12.42 -5.46
N LYS A 56 2.63 -12.18 -5.70
CA LYS A 56 3.67 -13.23 -5.59
C LYS A 56 3.95 -13.64 -4.14
N LEU A 57 3.78 -12.72 -3.19
CA LEU A 57 4.08 -12.96 -1.78
C LEU A 57 2.92 -13.62 -1.02
N LEU A 58 1.69 -13.22 -1.33
CA LEU A 58 0.49 -13.51 -0.56
C LEU A 58 -0.58 -14.28 -1.33
N ASP A 59 -0.29 -14.68 -2.58
CA ASP A 59 -1.28 -15.12 -3.58
C ASP A 59 -2.26 -14.02 -4.04
N SER A 60 -3.04 -14.33 -5.07
CA SER A 60 -3.97 -13.39 -5.70
C SER A 60 -5.12 -12.99 -4.76
N GLU A 61 -5.60 -13.89 -3.90
CA GLU A 61 -6.68 -13.57 -2.95
C GLU A 61 -6.17 -12.64 -1.85
N GLY A 62 -4.99 -12.93 -1.29
CA GLY A 62 -4.34 -12.09 -0.29
C GLY A 62 -4.04 -10.68 -0.82
N ALA A 63 -3.49 -10.57 -2.03
CA ALA A 63 -3.22 -9.27 -2.66
C ALA A 63 -4.50 -8.48 -2.95
N LEU A 64 -5.58 -9.14 -3.37
CA LEU A 64 -6.87 -8.51 -3.64
C LEU A 64 -7.51 -7.92 -2.37
N ILE A 65 -7.39 -8.61 -1.23
CA ILE A 65 -7.86 -8.10 0.06
C ILE A 65 -7.13 -6.80 0.43
N VAL A 66 -5.80 -6.76 0.28
CA VAL A 66 -5.00 -5.57 0.54
C VAL A 66 -5.39 -4.44 -0.41
N GLN A 67 -5.54 -4.73 -1.71
CA GLN A 67 -5.91 -3.73 -2.71
C GLN A 67 -7.27 -3.09 -2.41
N ASN A 68 -8.30 -3.91 -2.19
CA ASN A 68 -9.64 -3.43 -1.89
C ASN A 68 -9.69 -2.62 -0.59
N THR A 69 -8.92 -3.02 0.42
CA THR A 69 -8.85 -2.30 1.70
C THR A 69 -8.13 -0.95 1.53
N SER A 70 -7.07 -0.91 0.73
CA SER A 70 -6.34 0.33 0.42
C SER A 70 -7.20 1.32 -0.34
N ILE A 71 -7.99 0.88 -1.33
CA ILE A 71 -8.92 1.75 -2.07
C ILE A 71 -9.97 2.35 -1.14
N LYS A 72 -10.59 1.53 -0.26
CA LYS A 72 -11.58 2.03 0.71
C LYS A 72 -10.99 3.09 1.63
N ARG A 73 -9.76 2.89 2.11
CA ARG A 73 -9.04 3.86 2.95
C ARG A 73 -8.69 5.13 2.18
N LEU A 74 -8.23 5.02 0.93
CA LEU A 74 -7.98 6.18 0.09
C LEU A 74 -9.24 7.01 -0.11
N CYS A 75 -10.37 6.38 -0.43
CA CYS A 75 -11.65 7.08 -0.57
C CYS A 75 -12.06 7.80 0.71
N PHE A 76 -11.80 7.19 1.88
CA PHE A 76 -12.04 7.82 3.17
C PHE A 76 -11.14 9.05 3.38
N LYS A 77 -9.82 8.92 3.16
CA LYS A 77 -8.87 10.03 3.28
C LYS A 77 -9.19 11.17 2.31
N LEU A 78 -9.50 10.85 1.05
CA LEU A 78 -9.91 11.84 0.06
C LEU A 78 -11.17 12.59 0.49
N ARG A 79 -12.17 11.90 1.05
CA ARG A 79 -13.37 12.59 1.56
C ARG A 79 -13.03 13.59 2.65
N GLN A 80 -12.18 13.22 3.61
CA GLN A 80 -11.76 14.12 4.69
C GLN A 80 -11.07 15.37 4.13
N GLU A 81 -10.18 15.21 3.15
CA GLU A 81 -9.49 16.31 2.47
C GLU A 81 -10.42 17.28 1.71
N TYR A 82 -11.63 16.84 1.31
CA TYR A 82 -12.63 17.70 0.65
C TYR A 82 -13.66 18.31 1.61
N GLU A 83 -13.75 17.79 2.84
CA GLU A 83 -14.65 18.29 3.90
C GLU A 83 -13.97 19.30 4.84
N GLU A 84 -12.63 19.44 4.77
CA GLU A 84 -11.82 20.50 5.40
C GLU A 84 -11.62 21.73 4.48
#